data_AF-A0A5F8GRZ2-F1
#
_entry.id   AF-A0A5F8GRZ2-F1
#
_cell.length_a   1.000
_cell.length_b   1.000
_cell.length_c   1.000
_cell.angle_alpha   90.00
_cell.angle_beta   90.00
_cell.angle_gamma   90.00
#
_symmetry.space_group_name_H-M   'P 1'
#
loop_
_entity.id
_entity.type
_entity.pdbx_description
1 polymer ?
#
loop_
_entity_poly.entity_id
_entity_poly.type
_entity_poly.pdbx_seq_one_letter_code
_entity_poly.pdbx_strand_id
1 'polypeptide(L)' 'MCAVQVKLELGHRAQVRKKPTVEGFTHDWMVFVRGPEHSNIQHFVEKVVFHLHESFPRPKRGRDFSDEQNEIQRNDDLLE' A
#
# COMPACT_ATOMS: atom_id res chain seq x y z
N MET A 1 -7.50 27.91 22.08
CA MET A 1 -6.67 27.32 21.00
C MET A 1 -7.29 25.98 20.61
N CYS A 2 -7.45 25.69 19.33
CA CYS A 2 -7.95 24.40 18.84
C CYS A 2 -6.77 23.44 18.62
N ALA A 3 -6.92 22.18 19.01
CA ALA A 3 -5.93 21.13 18.81
C ALA A 3 -6.60 19.92 18.13
N VAL A 4 -5.95 19.38 17.10
CA VAL A 4 -6.41 18.20 16.37
C VAL A 4 -5.45 17.05 16.63
N GLN A 5 -6.00 15.89 16.97
CA GLN A 5 -5.24 14.65 17.16
C GLN A 5 -5.79 13.59 16.21
N VAL A 6 -4.90 12.90 15.51
CA VAL A 6 -5.22 11.77 14.63
C VAL A 6 -4.51 10.52 15.11
N LYS A 7 -5.04 9.36 14.73
CA LYS A 7 -4.42 8.05 14.97
C LYS A 7 -4.30 7.32 13.64
N LEU A 8 -3.14 6.71 13.41
CA LEU A 8 -2.87 5.85 12.26
C LEU A 8 -2.35 4.52 12.79
N GLU A 9 -2.72 3.45 12.12
CA GLU A 9 -2.21 2.10 12.34
C GLU A 9 -1.27 1.74 11.20
N LEU A 10 -0.04 1.34 11.56
CA LEU A 10 0.94 0.80 10.64
C LEU A 10 1.14 -0.67 10.98
N GLY A 11 1.16 -1.52 9.96
CA GLY A 11 1.28 -2.95 10.20
C GLY A 11 1.72 -3.73 8.98
N HIS A 12 1.94 -5.02 9.19
CA HIS A 12 2.29 -5.96 8.14
C HIS A 12 1.78 -7.37 8.47
N ARG A 13 1.69 -8.20 7.44
CA ARG A 13 1.53 -9.66 7.57
C ARG A 13 2.58 -10.31 6.68
N ALA A 14 3.21 -11.36 7.18
CA ALA A 14 4.12 -12.19 6.41
C ALA A 14 3.75 -13.66 6.61
N GLN A 15 3.77 -14.42 5.52
CA GLN A 15 3.45 -15.84 5.52
C GLN A 15 4.55 -16.60 4.80
N VAL A 16 5.06 -17.64 5.47
CA VAL A 16 6.01 -18.57 4.88
C VAL A 16 5.33 -19.31 3.73
N ARG A 17 5.97 -19.33 2.56
CA ARG A 17 5.51 -20.10 1.41
C ARG A 17 5.81 -21.58 1.61
N LYS A 18 4.90 -22.45 1.17
CA LYS A 18 5.13 -23.90 1.16
C LYS A 18 6.30 -24.30 0.23
N LYS A 19 6.47 -23.56 -0.87
CA LYS A 19 7.60 -23.69 -1.80
C LYS A 19 8.09 -22.29 -2.19
N PRO A 20 9.41 -22.06 -2.23
CA PRO A 20 9.96 -20.79 -2.71
C PRO A 20 9.54 -20.47 -4.15
N THR A 21 9.57 -19.19 -4.53
CA THR A 21 9.41 -18.79 -5.93
C THR A 21 10.60 -19.24 -6.78
N VAL A 22 10.51 -19.10 -8.11
CA VAL A 22 11.62 -19.44 -9.02
C VAL A 22 12.85 -18.57 -8.73
N GLU A 23 12.63 -17.33 -8.29
CA GLU A 23 13.65 -16.37 -7.85
C GLU A 23 14.15 -16.63 -6.41
N GLY A 24 13.59 -17.63 -5.72
CA GLY A 24 14.01 -18.02 -4.38
C GLY A 24 13.31 -17.29 -3.23
N PHE A 25 12.25 -16.51 -3.48
CA PHE A 25 11.53 -15.83 -2.40
C PHE A 25 10.75 -16.82 -1.53
N THR A 26 10.94 -16.72 -0.22
CA THR A 26 10.42 -17.69 0.77
C THR A 26 9.15 -17.23 1.48
N HIS A 27 8.81 -15.95 1.40
CA HIS A 27 7.69 -15.36 2.11
C HIS A 27 6.84 -14.51 1.17
N ASP A 28 5.52 -14.62 1.34
CA ASP A 28 4.59 -13.62 0.86
C ASP A 28 4.31 -12.64 2.00
N TRP A 29 4.31 -11.34 1.70
CA TRP A 29 4.09 -10.32 2.71
C TRP A 29 3.30 -9.13 2.17
N MET A 30 2.65 -8.43 3.08
CA MET A 30 1.90 -7.20 2.83
C MET A 30 2.21 -6.22 3.97
N VAL A 31 2.41 -4.95 3.65
CA VAL A 31 2.51 -3.83 4.59
C VAL A 31 1.34 -2.87 4.35
N PHE A 32 0.87 -2.17 5.40
CA PHE A 32 -0.24 -1.24 5.27
C PHE A 32 -0.13 -0.04 6.23
N VAL A 33 -0.82 1.04 5.85
CA VAL A 33 -1.15 2.20 6.69
C VAL A 33 -2.66 2.38 6.62
N ARG A 34 -3.33 2.52 7.76
CA ARG A 34 -4.81 2.67 7.82
C ARG A 34 -5.25 3.48 9.04
N GLY A 35 -6.52 3.84 9.11
CA GLY A 35 -7.14 4.38 10.32
C GLY A 35 -7.57 3.26 11.29
N PRO A 36 -7.70 3.56 12.60
CA PRO A 36 -8.23 2.62 13.57
C PRO A 36 -9.69 2.28 13.25
N GLU A 37 -10.12 1.06 13.58
CA GLU A 37 -11.53 0.62 13.45
C GLU A 37 -12.13 0.87 12.05
N HIS A 38 -11.32 0.78 10.99
CA HIS A 38 -11.71 1.06 9.60
C HIS A 38 -12.06 2.54 9.30
N SER A 39 -11.59 3.47 10.13
CA SER A 39 -11.73 4.91 9.87
C SER A 39 -11.10 5.31 8.53
N ASN A 40 -11.80 6.15 7.77
CA ASN A 40 -11.30 6.65 6.48
C ASN A 40 -10.25 7.75 6.69
N ILE A 41 -8.99 7.45 6.36
CA ILE A 41 -7.87 8.39 6.47
C ILE A 41 -7.70 9.27 5.22
N GLN A 42 -8.38 8.95 4.11
CA GLN A 42 -8.26 9.68 2.86
C GLN A 42 -8.66 11.15 2.98
N HIS A 43 -9.51 11.48 3.96
CA HIS A 43 -9.92 12.86 4.24
C HIS A 43 -8.76 13.81 4.59
N PHE A 44 -7.64 13.27 5.08
CA PHE A 44 -6.48 14.07 5.49
C PHE A 44 -5.13 13.48 5.08
N VAL A 45 -5.13 12.33 4.40
CA VAL A 45 -3.93 11.69 3.85
C VAL A 45 -4.01 11.71 2.33
N GLU A 46 -3.18 12.56 1.71
CA GLU A 46 -3.08 12.69 0.25
C GLU A 46 -2.45 11.43 -0.39
N LYS A 47 -1.34 10.95 0.18
CA LYS A 47 -0.55 9.85 -0.36
C LYS A 47 0.15 9.06 0.74
N VAL A 48 0.32 7.75 0.52
CA VAL A 48 1.25 6.91 1.29
C VAL A 48 2.36 6.41 0.37
N VAL A 49 3.62 6.59 0.79
CA VAL A 49 4.80 6.11 0.05
C VAL A 49 5.56 5.08 0.88
N PHE A 50 5.72 3.88 0.33
CA PHE A 50 6.54 2.82 0.88
C PHE A 50 7.91 2.82 0.21
N HIS A 51 8.96 2.96 1.02
CA HIS A 51 10.35 2.82 0.59
C HIS A 51 10.81 1.40 0.89
N LEU A 52 10.78 0.54 -0.13
CA LEU A 52 11.27 -0.83 -0.05
C LEU A 52 12.79 -0.88 -0.21
N HIS A 53 13.39 -2.01 0.18
CA HIS A 53 14.80 -2.29 -0.06
C HIS A 53 15.12 -2.26 -1.56
N GLU A 54 16.32 -1.80 -1.93
CA GLU A 54 16.72 -1.56 -3.33
C GLU A 54 16.74 -2.83 -4.20
N SER A 55 16.80 -4.01 -3.57
CA SER A 55 16.67 -5.30 -4.27
C SER A 55 15.28 -5.49 -4.89
N PHE A 56 14.27 -4.72 -4.48
CA PHE A 56 12.94 -4.78 -5.08
C PHE A 56 12.88 -3.85 -6.29
N PRO A 57 12.33 -4.33 -7.43
CA PRO A 57 12.09 -3.46 -8.57
C PRO A 57 11.12 -2.35 -8.19
N ARG A 58 11.46 -1.12 -8.59
CA ARG A 58 10.71 0.11 -8.24
C ARG A 58 10.50 0.21 -6.73
N PRO A 59 11.58 0.43 -5.95
CA PRO A 59 11.52 0.33 -4.48
C PRO A 59 10.65 1.42 -3.83
N LYS A 60 10.45 2.57 -4.50
CA LYS A 60 9.53 3.61 -4.05
C LYS A 60 8.12 3.37 -4.61
N ARG A 61 7.20 2.89 -3.77
CA ARG A 61 5.80 2.59 -4.16
C ARG A 61 4.84 3.58 -3.50
N GLY A 62 4.13 4.37 -4.30
CA GLY A 62 3.15 5.35 -3.83
C GLY A 62 1.71 4.92 -4.10
N ARG A 63 0.80 5.14 -3.14
CA ARG A 63 -0.65 5.13 -3.36
C ARG A 63 -1.18 6.54 -3.10
N ASP A 64 -1.69 7.17 -4.15
CA ASP A 64 -2.38 8.46 -4.10
C ASP A 64 -3.87 8.20 -3.83
N PHE A 65 -4.43 8.88 -2.83
CA PHE A 65 -5.86 8.74 -2.48
C PHE A 65 -6.75 9.75 -3.22
N SER A 66 -6.15 10.68 -3.97
CA SER A 66 -6.86 11.53 -4.93
C SER A 66 -7.36 10.77 -6.16
N ASP A 67 -6.84 9.55 -6.39
CA ASP A 67 -6.93 8.88 -7.69
C ASP A 67 -8.10 7.89 -7.82
N GLU A 68 -9.04 7.86 -6.87
CA GLU A 68 -10.25 7.00 -6.96
C GLU A 68 -11.11 7.30 -8.22
N GLN A 69 -10.90 8.43 -8.93
CA GLN A 69 -11.52 8.68 -10.24
C GLN A 69 -10.79 8.07 -11.45
N ASN A 70 -9.59 7.50 -11.28
CA ASN A 70 -8.79 6.96 -12.40
C ASN A 70 -8.77 5.42 -12.48
N GLU A 71 -9.40 4.69 -11.55
CA GLU A 71 -9.45 3.22 -11.61
C GLU A 71 -10.41 2.68 -12.68
N ILE A 72 -11.37 3.49 -13.15
CA ILE A 72 -12.24 3.10 -14.27
C ILE A 72 -11.47 3.12 -15.61
N GLN A 73 -10.41 3.91 -15.76
CA GLN A 73 -9.70 4.06 -17.04
C GLN A 73 -8.61 2.99 -17.27
N ARG A 74 -8.04 2.38 -16.24
CA ARG A 74 -6.92 1.41 -16.42
C ARG A 74 -7.35 0.03 -16.91
N ASN A 75 -8.64 -0.30 -16.87
CA ASN A 75 -9.11 -1.62 -17.31
C ASN A 75 -9.39 -1.71 -18.82
N ASP A 76 -9.43 -0.57 -19.54
CA ASP A 76 -9.63 -0.55 -21.00
C ASP A 76 -8.31 -0.64 -21.80
N ASP A 77 -7.15 -0.42 -21.16
CA ASP A 77 -5.83 -0.41 -21.83
C ASP A 77 -5.10 -1.79 -21.82
N LEU A 78 -5.78 -2.87 -21.40
CA LEU A 78 -5.20 -4.23 -21.31
C LEU A 78 -5.78 -5.22 -22.35
N LEU A 79 -6.41 -4.71 -23.40
CA LEU A 79 -6.92 -5.49 -24.54
C LEU A 79 -6.37 -5.01 -25.90
N GLU A 80 -5.11 -4.56 -25.95
CA GLU A 80 -4.30 -4.54 -27.17
C GLU A 80 -2.96 -5.26 -26.96
#